data_AF-A0A9P5TFD2-F1
#
_entry.id   AF-A0A9P5TFD2-F1
#
_cell.length_a   1.000
_cell.length_b   1.000
_cell.length_c   1.000
_cell.angle_alpha   90.00
_cell.angle_beta   90.00
_cell.angle_gamma   90.00
#
_symmetry.space_group_name_H-M   'P 1'
#
loop_
_entity.id
_entity.type
_entity.pdbx_description
1 polymer ?
#
loop_
_entity_poly.entity_id
_entity_poly.type
_entity_poly.pdbx_seq_one_letter_code
_entity_poly.pdbx_strand_id
1 'polypeptide(L)'
;MFAIHVLERLKAHPILRYLTLDGICTFSRLASNLKHEILQPQPISESNPTIAPAILPEHVHTFLGKALGIPLEVMDDCWDILGDHVWEMPPMQLMVEDHRLFKVFRWPCKLTAVSIYPPDDCCSNVRCSNQVPLKKELY
;
A
#
# COMPACT_ATOMS: atom_id res chain seq x y z
N MET A 1 0.56 -12.49 -17.27
CA MET A 1 1.47 -11.63 -18.07
C MET A 1 2.07 -10.50 -17.23
N PHE A 2 1.34 -10.00 -16.21
CA PHE A 2 1.80 -8.95 -15.28
C PHE A 2 3.08 -9.26 -14.49
N ALA A 3 3.19 -10.46 -13.91
CA ALA A 3 4.33 -10.83 -13.07
C ALA A 3 5.69 -10.83 -13.81
N ILE A 4 5.72 -11.22 -15.08
CA ILE A 4 6.96 -11.20 -15.88
C ILE A 4 7.42 -9.75 -16.09
N HIS A 5 6.49 -8.86 -16.42
CA HIS A 5 6.78 -7.44 -16.61
C HIS A 5 7.33 -6.79 -15.34
N VAL A 6 6.72 -7.07 -14.17
CA VAL A 6 7.23 -6.61 -12.86
C VAL A 6 8.66 -7.08 -12.62
N LEU A 7 8.94 -8.37 -12.85
CA LEU A 7 10.27 -8.94 -12.64
C LEU A 7 11.31 -8.34 -13.61
N GLU A 8 10.93 -8.05 -14.86
CA GLU A 8 11.79 -7.37 -15.83
C GLU A 8 12.16 -5.96 -15.36
N ARG A 9 11.18 -5.19 -14.87
CA ARG A 9 11.40 -3.84 -14.33
C ARG A 9 12.29 -3.86 -13.08
N LEU A 10 12.05 -4.79 -12.16
CA LEU A 10 12.92 -4.98 -10.99
C LEU A 10 14.36 -5.33 -11.41
N LYS A 11 14.53 -6.25 -12.36
CA LYS A 11 15.85 -6.67 -12.86
C LYS A 11 16.62 -5.50 -13.51
N ALA A 12 15.93 -4.61 -14.20
CA ALA A 12 16.54 -3.44 -14.84
C ALA A 12 16.99 -2.35 -13.84
N HIS A 13 16.40 -2.32 -12.64
CA HIS A 13 16.65 -1.29 -11.65
C HIS A 13 17.97 -1.52 -10.87
N PRO A 14 18.83 -0.50 -10.67
CA PRO A 14 20.18 -0.69 -10.10
C PRO A 14 20.19 -1.21 -8.66
N ILE A 15 19.21 -0.85 -7.84
CA ILE A 15 19.08 -1.25 -6.43
C ILE A 15 18.05 -2.39 -6.27
N LEU A 16 16.80 -2.18 -6.71
CA LEU A 16 15.70 -3.14 -6.57
C LEU A 16 15.91 -4.51 -7.25
N ARG A 17 16.85 -4.67 -8.18
CA ARG A 17 17.21 -5.99 -8.75
C ARG A 17 17.68 -7.03 -7.73
N TYR A 18 18.08 -6.59 -6.54
CA TYR A 18 18.49 -7.47 -5.45
C TYR A 18 17.35 -7.82 -4.48
N LEU A 19 16.14 -7.31 -4.73
CA LEU A 19 14.96 -7.67 -3.94
C LEU A 19 14.67 -9.16 -4.12
N THR A 20 14.61 -9.89 -3.02
CA THR A 20 14.37 -11.34 -3.05
C THR A 20 12.90 -11.63 -3.36
N LEU A 21 12.59 -12.85 -3.81
CA LEU A 21 11.21 -13.29 -3.98
C LEU A 21 10.42 -13.19 -2.66
N ASP A 22 11.04 -13.55 -1.55
CA ASP A 22 10.47 -13.39 -0.21
C ASP A 22 10.19 -11.90 0.12
N GLY A 23 11.09 -11.01 -0.27
CA GLY A 23 10.89 -9.56 -0.17
C GLY A 23 9.71 -9.08 -1.00
N ILE A 24 9.58 -9.50 -2.25
CA ILE A 24 8.43 -9.15 -3.12
C ILE A 24 7.12 -9.64 -2.50
N CYS A 25 7.08 -10.89 -2.01
CA CYS A 25 5.90 -11.46 -1.35
C CYS A 25 5.56 -10.70 -0.07
N THR A 26 6.56 -10.39 0.76
CA THR A 26 6.39 -9.63 2.01
C THR A 26 5.88 -8.23 1.72
N PHE A 27 6.49 -7.53 0.75
CA PHE A 27 6.04 -6.21 0.30
C PHE A 27 4.57 -6.25 -0.10
N SER A 28 4.22 -7.19 -0.99
CA SER A 28 2.88 -7.28 -1.54
C SER A 28 1.84 -7.56 -0.46
N ARG A 29 2.16 -8.45 0.48
CA ARG A 29 1.29 -8.78 1.61
C ARG A 29 1.10 -7.62 2.55
N LEU A 30 2.18 -6.95 2.97
CA LEU A 30 2.08 -5.77 3.85
C LEU A 30 1.27 -4.66 3.18
N ALA A 31 1.63 -4.28 1.95
CA ALA A 31 0.98 -3.19 1.23
C ALA A 31 -0.48 -3.49 0.87
N SER A 32 -0.82 -4.76 0.55
CA SER A 32 -2.21 -5.17 0.27
C SER A 32 -3.14 -4.99 1.46
N ASN A 33 -2.61 -5.09 2.68
CA ASN A 33 -3.34 -4.87 3.94
C ASN A 33 -3.38 -3.39 4.35
N LEU A 34 -2.71 -2.52 3.59
CA LEU A 34 -2.61 -1.08 3.86
C LEU A 34 -3.34 -0.24 2.81
N LYS A 35 -4.13 -0.83 1.90
CA LYS A 35 -4.79 -0.09 0.82
C LYS A 35 -5.69 1.04 1.32
N HIS A 36 -6.41 0.80 2.41
CA HIS A 36 -7.27 1.82 3.01
C HIS A 36 -6.44 2.95 3.61
N GLU A 37 -5.36 2.63 4.34
CA GLU A 37 -4.41 3.57 4.92
C GLU A 37 -3.66 4.37 3.83
N ILE A 38 -3.40 3.75 2.69
CA ILE A 38 -2.82 4.37 1.50
C ILE A 38 -3.80 5.36 0.88
N LEU A 39 -5.07 4.96 0.73
CA LEU A 39 -6.11 5.80 0.11
C LEU A 39 -6.52 6.94 1.01
N GLN A 40 -6.71 6.71 2.31
CA GLN A 40 -7.33 7.66 3.25
C GLN A 40 -6.74 9.08 3.17
N PRO A 41 -5.42 9.30 3.16
CA PRO A 41 -4.82 10.63 3.07
C PRO A 41 -4.76 11.21 1.64
N GLN A 42 -5.13 10.45 0.60
CA GLN A 42 -5.14 10.96 -0.77
C GLN A 42 -6.24 12.01 -0.98
N PRO A 43 -6.03 12.97 -1.89
CA PRO A 43 -7.07 13.88 -2.36
C PRO A 43 -8.32 13.12 -2.85
N ILE A 44 -9.51 13.74 -2.81
CA ILE A 44 -10.74 13.07 -3.26
C ILE A 44 -10.63 12.63 -4.72
N SER A 45 -9.98 13.43 -5.58
CA SER A 45 -9.75 13.10 -6.99
C SER A 45 -8.91 11.85 -7.22
N GLU A 46 -8.08 11.48 -6.25
CA GLU A 46 -7.17 10.33 -6.31
C GLU A 46 -7.62 9.16 -5.40
N SER A 47 -8.74 9.33 -4.70
CA SER A 47 -9.27 8.35 -3.75
C SER A 47 -10.13 7.26 -4.41
N ASN A 48 -9.73 6.79 -5.59
CA ASN A 48 -10.45 5.73 -6.30
C ASN A 48 -9.98 4.35 -5.78
N PRO A 49 -10.86 3.54 -5.16
CA PRO A 49 -10.45 2.25 -4.62
C PRO A 49 -10.04 1.22 -5.69
N THR A 50 -10.37 1.45 -6.95
CA THR A 50 -10.05 0.54 -8.06
C THR A 50 -8.69 0.79 -8.71
N ILE A 51 -8.02 1.90 -8.39
CA ILE A 51 -6.76 2.31 -9.01
C ILE A 51 -5.73 2.60 -7.93
N ALA A 52 -4.51 2.11 -8.09
CA ALA A 52 -3.42 2.44 -7.18
C ALA A 52 -3.09 3.94 -7.27
N PRO A 53 -2.94 4.66 -6.15
CA PRO A 53 -2.46 6.03 -6.20
C PRO A 53 -1.01 6.07 -6.66
N ALA A 54 -0.62 7.14 -7.36
CA ALA A 54 0.73 7.31 -7.86
C ALA A 54 1.77 7.48 -6.75
N ILE A 55 1.37 8.08 -5.63
CA ILE A 55 2.26 8.44 -4.51
C ILE A 55 1.79 7.74 -3.24
N LEU A 56 2.73 7.09 -2.55
CA LEU A 56 2.46 6.54 -1.22
C LEU A 56 2.45 7.64 -0.17
N PRO A 57 1.56 7.56 0.83
CA PRO A 57 1.67 8.41 2.01
C PRO A 57 3.00 8.19 2.73
N GLU A 58 3.64 9.25 3.21
CA GLU A 58 4.99 9.23 3.80
C GLU A 58 5.16 8.14 4.88
N HIS A 59 4.12 7.94 5.69
CA HIS A 59 4.13 6.96 6.77
C HIS A 59 4.08 5.51 6.27
N VAL A 60 3.36 5.23 5.18
CA VAL A 60 3.35 3.92 4.51
C VAL A 60 4.67 3.68 3.78
N HIS A 61 5.14 4.70 3.05
CA HIS A 61 6.43 4.70 2.36
C HIS A 61 7.57 4.36 3.33
N THR A 62 7.63 5.06 4.46
CA THR A 62 8.64 4.83 5.52
C THR A 62 8.52 3.45 6.14
N PHE A 63 7.29 2.98 6.40
CA PHE A 63 7.05 1.66 6.97
C PHE A 63 7.56 0.55 6.05
N LEU A 64 7.15 0.55 4.77
CA LEU A 64 7.55 -0.47 3.80
C LEU A 64 9.07 -0.46 3.57
N GLY A 65 9.66 0.71 3.42
CA GLY A 65 11.11 0.85 3.27
C GLY A 65 11.87 0.27 4.46
N LYS A 66 11.48 0.62 5.69
CA LYS A 66 12.13 0.09 6.91
C LYS A 66 11.86 -1.39 7.14
N ALA A 67 10.65 -1.87 6.83
CA ALA A 67 10.27 -3.26 7.04
C ALA A 67 11.06 -4.21 6.14
N LEU A 68 11.38 -3.80 4.91
CA LEU A 68 12.12 -4.60 3.94
C LEU A 68 13.60 -4.22 3.81
N GLY A 69 14.05 -3.17 4.51
CA GLY A 69 15.42 -2.64 4.35
C GLY A 69 15.66 -2.01 2.97
N ILE A 70 14.61 -1.53 2.32
CA ILE A 70 14.70 -0.82 1.04
C ILE A 70 15.04 0.65 1.34
N PRO A 71 16.07 1.24 0.69
CA PRO A 71 16.38 2.65 0.83
C PRO A 71 15.19 3.53 0.46
N LEU A 72 14.88 4.53 1.29
CA LEU A 72 13.71 5.39 1.09
C LEU A 72 13.76 6.15 -0.24
N GLU A 73 14.96 6.47 -0.73
CA GLU A 73 15.19 7.16 -2.01
C GLU A 73 14.75 6.38 -3.25
N VAL A 74 14.55 5.06 -3.17
CA VAL A 74 14.08 4.21 -4.29
C VAL A 74 12.71 3.60 -4.02
N MET A 75 12.04 4.02 -2.96
CA MET A 75 10.76 3.45 -2.56
C MET A 75 9.62 3.95 -3.46
N ASP A 76 9.71 5.16 -4.01
CA ASP A 76 8.80 5.61 -5.08
C ASP A 76 8.93 4.72 -6.34
N ASP A 77 10.15 4.40 -6.77
CA ASP A 77 10.38 3.48 -7.90
C ASP A 77 9.86 2.06 -7.60
N CYS A 78 10.02 1.61 -6.36
CA CYS A 78 9.53 0.30 -5.94
C CYS A 78 7.99 0.26 -5.95
N TRP A 79 7.33 1.33 -5.52
CA TRP A 79 5.88 1.46 -5.63
C TRP A 79 5.42 1.57 -7.09
N ASP A 80 6.11 2.34 -7.93
CA ASP A 80 5.79 2.44 -9.36
C ASP A 80 5.92 1.08 -10.09
N ILE A 81 6.78 0.18 -9.62
CA ILE A 81 6.94 -1.17 -10.18
C ILE A 81 5.91 -2.16 -9.63
N LEU A 82 5.62 -2.11 -8.33
CA LEU A 82 4.81 -3.13 -7.63
C LEU A 82 3.38 -2.70 -7.32
N GLY A 83 3.08 -1.41 -7.33
CA GLY A 83 1.86 -0.81 -6.78
C GLY A 83 0.60 -1.34 -7.45
N ASP A 84 0.54 -1.33 -8.78
CA ASP A 84 -0.57 -1.90 -9.54
C ASP A 84 -0.77 -3.39 -9.23
N HIS A 85 0.33 -4.16 -9.11
CA HIS A 85 0.25 -5.56 -8.76
C HIS A 85 -0.39 -5.75 -7.39
N VAL A 86 0.09 -5.01 -6.39
CA VAL A 86 -0.46 -5.01 -5.04
C VAL A 86 -1.93 -4.62 -5.05
N TRP A 87 -2.31 -3.64 -5.89
CA TRP A 87 -3.67 -3.13 -5.96
C TRP A 87 -4.67 -4.13 -6.52
N GLU A 88 -4.25 -4.99 -7.44
CA GLU A 88 -5.07 -6.09 -7.97
C GLU A 88 -5.19 -7.28 -7.00
N MET A 89 -4.27 -7.42 -6.05
CA MET A 89 -4.28 -8.55 -5.13
C MET A 89 -5.41 -8.45 -4.09
N PRO A 90 -6.10 -9.55 -3.76
CA PRO A 90 -6.97 -9.57 -2.59
C PRO A 90 -6.14 -9.39 -1.31
N PRO A 91 -6.75 -8.90 -0.21
CA PRO A 91 -6.08 -8.85 1.09
C PRO A 91 -5.53 -10.23 1.47
N MET A 92 -4.23 -10.29 1.73
CA MET A 92 -3.56 -11.53 2.12
C MET A 92 -3.48 -11.64 3.64
N GLN A 93 -3.60 -12.86 4.16
CA GLN A 93 -3.40 -13.09 5.59
C GLN A 93 -1.97 -12.73 5.99
N LEU A 94 -1.83 -11.86 7.00
CA LEU A 94 -0.55 -11.53 7.61
C LEU A 94 0.02 -12.74 8.36
N MET A 95 1.33 -12.96 8.25
CA MET A 95 2.06 -13.94 9.07
C MET A 95 2.51 -13.31 10.39
N VAL A 96 2.98 -14.16 11.30
CA VAL A 96 3.48 -13.75 12.62
C VAL A 96 4.60 -12.70 12.50
N GLU A 97 5.47 -12.85 11.50
CA GLU A 97 6.58 -11.94 11.21
C GLU A 97 6.08 -10.56 10.78
N ASP A 98 5.01 -10.48 9.98
CA ASP A 98 4.41 -9.19 9.59
C ASP A 98 3.84 -8.46 10.80
N HIS A 99 3.14 -9.18 11.68
CA HIS A 99 2.62 -8.59 12.91
C HIS A 99 3.75 -8.06 13.79
N ARG A 100 4.94 -8.68 13.78
CA ARG A 100 6.13 -8.15 14.45
C ARG A 100 6.60 -6.87 13.80
N LEU A 101 6.67 -6.79 12.47
CA LEU A 101 7.03 -5.56 11.74
C LEU A 101 6.07 -4.42 12.09
N PHE A 102 4.76 -4.68 12.04
CA PHE A 102 3.75 -3.72 12.46
C PHE A 102 3.95 -3.30 13.92
N LYS A 103 4.25 -4.22 14.84
CA LYS A 103 4.48 -3.88 16.24
C LYS A 103 5.73 -3.01 16.46
N VAL A 104 6.81 -3.29 15.74
CA VAL A 104 8.07 -2.54 15.82
C VAL A 104 7.90 -1.12 15.28
N PHE A 105 7.20 -0.97 14.15
CA PHE A 105 7.06 0.32 13.45
C PHE A 105 5.72 1.03 13.70
N ARG A 106 4.86 0.49 14.59
CA ARG A 106 3.53 1.01 14.91
C ARG A 106 3.55 2.50 15.27
N TRP A 107 4.36 2.86 16.26
CA TRP A 107 4.37 4.21 16.81
C TRP A 107 5.01 5.23 15.86
N PRO A 108 6.16 4.95 15.22
CA PRO A 108 6.75 5.89 14.27
C PRO A 108 5.88 6.12 13.03
N CYS A 109 5.19 5.10 12.54
CA CYS A 109 4.45 5.19 11.27
C CYS A 109 2.94 5.37 11.46
N LYS A 110 2.43 5.34 12.70
CA LYS A 110 0.99 5.43 13.03
C LYS A 110 0.10 4.41 12.27
N LEU A 111 0.68 3.26 11.89
CA LEU A 111 0.00 2.19 11.17
C LEU A 111 -0.45 1.09 12.13
N THR A 112 -1.50 0.37 11.76
CA THR A 112 -2.00 -0.80 12.50
C THR A 112 -2.19 -1.98 11.57
N ALA A 113 -1.82 -3.18 12.02
CA ALA A 113 -2.05 -4.41 11.25
C ALA A 113 -3.54 -4.75 11.07
N VAL A 114 -4.39 -4.25 11.97
CA VAL A 114 -5.84 -4.41 11.93
C VAL A 114 -6.46 -3.06 12.26
N SER A 115 -7.21 -2.51 11.31
CA SER A 115 -7.99 -1.30 11.51
C SER A 115 -9.35 -1.63 12.13
N ILE A 116 -9.84 -0.74 13.00
CA ILE A 116 -11.23 -0.75 13.51
C ILE A 116 -12.13 0.18 12.71
N TYR A 117 -11.59 0.86 11.69
CA TYR A 117 -12.34 1.74 10.83
C TYR A 117 -13.27 0.92 9.92
N PRO A 118 -14.49 1.40 9.61
CA PRO A 118 -15.38 0.72 8.68
C PRO A 118 -14.71 0.54 7.30
N PRO A 119 -14.93 -0.60 6.61
CA PRO A 119 -14.32 -0.84 5.30
C PRO A 119 -14.96 0.00 4.17
N ASP A 120 -16.11 0.62 4.44
CA ASP A 120 -16.86 1.40 3.46
C ASP A 120 -16.29 2.82 3.35
N ASP A 121 -15.63 3.10 2.23
CA ASP A 121 -15.11 4.44 1.90
C ASP A 121 -16.19 5.36 1.30
N CYS A 122 -17.33 4.81 0.88
CA CYS A 122 -18.47 5.50 0.27
C CYS A 122 -19.78 5.05 0.92
N CYS A 123 -20.86 5.80 0.72
CA CYS A 123 -22.16 5.38 1.25
C CYS A 123 -22.72 4.17 0.47
N SER A 124 -22.76 2.99 1.12
CA SER A 124 -23.29 1.75 0.55
C SER A 124 -24.83 1.71 0.44
N ASN A 125 -25.54 2.73 0.95
CA ASN A 125 -27.00 2.79 0.85
C ASN A 125 -27.43 3.17 -0.57
N VAL A 126 -28.16 2.27 -1.25
CA VAL A 126 -28.68 2.47 -2.62
C VAL A 126 -29.60 3.69 -2.79
N ARG A 127 -30.16 4.22 -1.69
CA ARG A 127 -30.99 5.44 -1.70
C ARG A 127 -30.19 6.71 -1.41
N CYS A 128 -28.90 6.60 -1.13
CA CYS A 128 -28.03 7.74 -0.93
C CYS A 128 -27.54 8.26 -2.30
N SER A 129 -27.80 9.53 -2.59
CA SER A 129 -27.27 10.21 -3.77
C SER A 129 -25.79 10.58 -3.64
N ASN A 130 -25.23 10.53 -2.42
CA ASN A 130 -23.84 10.84 -2.17
C ASN A 130 -22.98 9.58 -2.23
N GLN A 131 -22.45 9.29 -3.41
CA GLN A 131 -21.57 8.15 -3.71
C GLN A 131 -20.09 8.56 -3.77
N VAL A 132 -19.74 9.76 -3.30
CA VAL A 132 -18.35 10.21 -3.23
C VAL A 132 -17.67 9.64 -1.98
N PRO A 133 -16.32 9.60 -1.95
CA PRO A 133 -15.57 9.22 -0.76
C PRO A 133 -16.03 10.00 0.48
N LEU A 134 -16.24 9.30 1.60
CA LEU A 134 -16.64 9.84 2.91
C LEU A 134 -15.47 10.56 3.60
N LYS A 135 -14.92 11.57 2.93
CA LYS A 135 -13.75 12.33 3.37
C LYS A 135 -14.09 13.80 3.46
N LYS A 136 -13.40 14.49 4.36
CA LYS A 136 -13.47 15.95 4.50
C LYS A 136 -12.15 16.52 3.99
N GLU A 137 -12.20 17.27 2.89
CA GLU A 137 -11.07 18.09 2.46
C GLU A 137 -11.03 19.34 3.34
N LEU A 138 -9.87 19.60 3.94
CA LEU A 138 -9.58 20.87 4.60
C LEU A 138 -9.14 21.83 3.49
N TYR A 139 -10.06 22.72 3.10
CA TYR A 139 -9.74 23.88 2.27
C TYR A 139 -8.88 24.88 3.03
#